data_AF-A0A3B9IFH3-F1
#
_entry.id   AF-A0A3B9IFH3-F1
#
_cell.length_a   1.000
_cell.length_b   1.000
_cell.length_c   1.000
_cell.angle_alpha   90.00
_cell.angle_beta   90.00
_cell.angle_gamma   90.00
#
_symmetry.space_group_name_H-M   'P 1'
#
loop_
_entity.id
_entity.type
_entity.pdbx_description
1 polymer ?
#
loop_
_entity_poly.entity_id
_entity_poly.type
_entity_poly.pdbx_seq_one_letter_code
_entity_poly.pdbx_strand_id
1 'polypeptide(L)'
;ARPDSVLENVSVYEARKRIGRELALESIVEADVVVPVPDSGVPAALGFSEQSGIPFDYGIIRNHYVGRTFIEPTDQIRHLGVKLKHNANVPMIKGKRVVLVDDSIVRGTTSTKIVNMVREAGAAEVHMRIASPPTTHPCFYGVDTPSREKLLAARMDIEEMARFINADSLAFISMDGLYRAMGEEGRNPVQPQYCDACFTGDYALPLTDGQVDGSDAKFRLRSDFA
;
A
#
# COMPACT_ATOMS: atom_id res chain seq x y z
N ALA A 1 -4.58 -0.59 -12.09
CA ALA A 1 -5.73 -0.96 -12.94
C ALA A 1 -7.01 -1.06 -12.11
N ARG A 2 -8.19 -0.97 -12.74
CA ARG A 2 -9.47 -1.21 -12.05
C ARG A 2 -9.63 -2.72 -11.76
N PRO A 3 -10.32 -3.12 -10.69
CA PRO A 3 -10.47 -4.55 -10.34
C PRO A 3 -11.22 -5.39 -11.39
N ASP A 4 -12.11 -4.77 -12.17
CA ASP A 4 -12.89 -5.40 -13.24
C ASP A 4 -12.10 -5.65 -14.53
N SER A 5 -10.82 -5.28 -14.57
CA SER A 5 -9.98 -5.39 -15.76
C SER A 5 -9.22 -6.72 -15.82
N VAL A 6 -8.91 -7.16 -17.04
CA VAL A 6 -8.00 -8.27 -17.33
C VAL A 6 -6.79 -7.71 -18.06
N LEU A 7 -5.59 -7.95 -17.53
CA LEU A 7 -4.32 -7.56 -18.13
C LEU A 7 -3.50 -8.81 -18.37
N GLU A 8 -3.03 -9.03 -19.60
CA GLU A 8 -2.20 -10.20 -19.95
C GLU A 8 -2.85 -11.53 -19.52
N ASN A 9 -4.16 -11.65 -19.72
CA ASN A 9 -5.00 -12.79 -19.30
C ASN A 9 -5.10 -12.99 -17.77
N VAL A 10 -4.63 -12.04 -16.97
CA VAL A 10 -4.75 -12.06 -15.51
C VAL A 10 -5.85 -11.09 -15.06
N SER A 11 -6.84 -11.62 -14.34
CA SER A 11 -7.84 -10.79 -13.65
C SER A 11 -7.19 -9.97 -12.54
N VAL A 12 -7.35 -8.64 -12.58
CA VAL A 12 -6.76 -7.73 -11.59
C VAL A 12 -7.34 -7.98 -10.19
N TYR A 13 -8.64 -8.26 -10.10
CA TYR A 13 -9.27 -8.60 -8.81
C TYR A 13 -8.67 -9.88 -8.22
N GLU A 14 -8.57 -10.94 -9.01
CA GLU A 14 -8.03 -12.22 -8.54
C GLU A 14 -6.54 -12.11 -8.19
N ALA A 15 -5.74 -11.37 -8.97
CA ALA A 15 -4.34 -11.12 -8.63
C ALA A 15 -4.20 -10.46 -7.25
N ARG A 16 -4.96 -9.39 -6.99
CA ARG A 16 -4.94 -8.70 -5.68
C ARG A 16 -5.41 -9.60 -4.54
N LYS A 17 -6.41 -10.46 -4.81
CA LYS A 17 -6.89 -11.43 -3.83
C LYS A 17 -5.84 -12.48 -3.51
N ARG A 18 -5.11 -12.99 -4.52
CA ARG A 18 -3.97 -13.90 -4.32
C ARG A 18 -2.83 -13.25 -3.53
N ILE A 19 -2.51 -11.98 -3.82
CA ILE A 19 -1.53 -11.20 -3.04
C ILE A 19 -1.93 -11.16 -1.56
N GLY A 20 -3.22 -10.93 -1.27
CA GLY A 20 -3.75 -10.98 0.10
C GLY A 20 -3.54 -12.32 0.79
N ARG A 21 -3.73 -13.44 0.07
CA ARG A 21 -3.50 -14.79 0.61
C ARG A 21 -2.02 -15.03 0.92
N GLU A 22 -1.12 -14.71 -0.01
CA GLU A 22 0.33 -14.82 0.22
C GLU A 22 0.78 -13.96 1.40
N LEU A 23 0.26 -12.73 1.50
CA LEU A 23 0.54 -11.84 2.63
C LEU A 23 0.10 -12.45 3.98
N ALA A 24 -1.03 -13.14 4.04
CA ALA A 24 -1.47 -13.85 5.24
C ALA A 24 -0.55 -15.03 5.57
N LEU A 25 -0.12 -15.81 4.58
CA LEU A 25 0.83 -16.91 4.80
C LEU A 25 2.15 -16.42 5.40
N GLU A 26 2.64 -15.27 4.96
CA GLU A 26 3.93 -14.72 5.38
C GLU A 26 3.87 -13.99 6.72
N SER A 27 2.72 -13.42 7.10
CA SER A 27 2.67 -12.40 8.15
C SER A 27 1.40 -12.42 9.02
N ILE A 28 0.76 -13.59 9.16
CA ILE A 28 -0.38 -13.76 10.06
C ILE A 28 -0.04 -13.32 11.49
N VAL A 29 -1.02 -12.72 12.16
CA VAL A 29 -0.95 -12.29 13.55
C VAL A 29 -2.28 -12.63 14.23
N GLU A 30 -2.24 -12.86 15.54
CA GLU A 30 -3.46 -13.07 16.31
C GLU A 30 -4.28 -11.78 16.36
N ALA A 31 -5.45 -11.78 15.71
CA ALA A 31 -6.31 -10.62 15.63
C ALA A 31 -7.78 -11.03 15.46
N ASP A 32 -8.69 -10.09 15.68
CA ASP A 32 -10.13 -10.37 15.77
C ASP A 32 -10.89 -9.96 14.51
N VAL A 33 -10.32 -9.08 13.68
CA VAL A 33 -10.95 -8.60 12.44
C VAL A 33 -9.92 -8.14 11.41
N VAL A 34 -10.16 -8.47 10.14
CA VAL A 34 -9.46 -7.89 8.98
C VAL A 34 -10.30 -6.73 8.44
N VAL A 35 -9.68 -5.54 8.38
CA VAL A 35 -10.31 -4.32 7.88
C VAL A 35 -9.53 -3.81 6.66
N PRO A 36 -10.18 -3.60 5.50
CA PRO A 36 -9.52 -2.99 4.36
C PRO A 36 -9.37 -1.48 4.54
N VAL A 37 -8.33 -0.91 3.94
CA VAL A 37 -8.32 0.50 3.55
C VAL A 37 -9.06 0.64 2.22
N PRO A 38 -10.26 1.27 2.19
CA PRO A 38 -11.07 1.31 0.98
C PRO A 38 -10.60 2.40 0.00
N ASP A 39 -10.71 2.18 -1.31
CA ASP A 39 -11.29 0.98 -1.96
C ASP A 39 -10.22 0.00 -2.47
N SER A 40 -8.97 0.43 -2.57
CA SER A 40 -7.92 -0.34 -3.26
C SER A 40 -7.47 -1.58 -2.49
N GLY A 41 -7.44 -1.52 -1.15
CA GLY A 41 -7.05 -2.63 -0.28
C GLY A 41 -8.11 -3.74 -0.16
N VAL A 42 -9.34 -3.53 -0.65
CA VAL A 42 -10.47 -4.46 -0.43
C VAL A 42 -10.20 -5.89 -0.95
N PRO A 43 -9.76 -6.12 -2.20
CA PRO A 43 -9.54 -7.49 -2.67
C PRO A 43 -8.42 -8.21 -1.91
N ALA A 44 -7.34 -7.49 -1.56
CA ALA A 44 -6.24 -8.06 -0.78
C ALA A 44 -6.69 -8.40 0.64
N ALA A 45 -7.49 -7.54 1.29
CA ALA A 45 -8.06 -7.80 2.60
C ALA A 45 -8.98 -9.04 2.60
N LEU A 46 -9.80 -9.21 1.55
CA LEU A 46 -10.61 -10.41 1.37
C LEU A 46 -9.75 -11.67 1.25
N GLY A 47 -8.69 -11.62 0.44
CA GLY A 47 -7.74 -12.73 0.33
C GLY A 47 -7.03 -13.05 1.64
N PHE A 48 -6.60 -12.01 2.37
CA PHE A 48 -5.96 -12.17 3.68
C PHE A 48 -6.91 -12.83 4.69
N SER A 49 -8.16 -12.38 4.76
CA SER A 49 -9.20 -12.95 5.63
C SER A 49 -9.48 -14.41 5.31
N GLU A 50 -9.68 -14.75 4.03
CA GLU A 50 -9.91 -16.13 3.60
C GLU A 50 -8.77 -17.07 3.99
N GLN A 51 -7.52 -16.60 3.84
CA GLN A 51 -6.34 -17.41 4.12
C GLN A 51 -6.00 -17.52 5.61
N SER A 52 -6.23 -16.45 6.38
CA SER A 52 -5.95 -16.42 7.82
C SER A 52 -7.08 -17.00 8.68
N GLY A 53 -8.30 -17.05 8.15
CA GLY A 53 -9.50 -17.42 8.91
C GLY A 53 -10.03 -16.30 9.82
N ILE A 54 -9.37 -15.14 9.87
CA ILE A 54 -9.81 -13.97 10.64
C ILE A 54 -10.96 -13.30 9.88
N PRO A 55 -12.12 -12.99 10.51
CA PRO A 55 -13.27 -12.47 9.80
C PRO A 55 -12.99 -11.09 9.18
N PHE A 56 -13.46 -10.90 7.95
CA PHE A 56 -13.44 -9.62 7.25
C PHE A 56 -14.62 -8.75 7.68
N ASP A 57 -14.37 -7.46 7.95
CA ASP A 57 -15.43 -6.48 8.20
C ASP A 57 -15.05 -5.08 7.71
N TYR A 58 -16.05 -4.25 7.44
CA TYR A 58 -15.86 -2.85 7.10
C TYR A 58 -15.73 -2.01 8.38
N GLY A 59 -14.52 -1.99 8.93
CA GLY A 59 -14.11 -1.05 9.98
C GLY A 59 -13.90 0.38 9.47
N ILE A 60 -13.67 0.58 8.17
CA ILE A 60 -13.50 1.90 7.56
C ILE A 60 -14.48 2.03 6.40
N ILE A 61 -15.23 3.13 6.39
CA ILE A 61 -16.17 3.48 5.32
C ILE A 61 -15.60 4.65 4.53
N ARG A 62 -15.49 4.47 3.22
CA ARG A 62 -15.14 5.56 2.30
C ARG A 62 -16.32 6.52 2.18
N ASN A 63 -16.08 7.81 2.35
CA ASN A 63 -17.07 8.83 2.07
C ASN A 63 -17.10 9.11 0.57
N HIS A 64 -18.23 8.80 -0.08
CA HIS A 64 -18.41 9.01 -1.52
C HIS A 64 -18.71 10.47 -1.91
N TYR A 65 -18.99 11.35 -0.94
CA TYR A 65 -19.39 12.74 -1.15
C TYR A 65 -18.26 13.75 -0.98
N VAL A 66 -17.01 13.29 -0.88
CA VAL A 66 -15.84 14.18 -0.82
C VAL A 66 -15.50 14.70 -2.21
N GLY A 67 -16.14 15.81 -2.57
CA GLY A 67 -15.81 16.60 -3.74
C GLY A 67 -14.66 17.59 -3.48
N ARG A 68 -14.19 18.25 -4.54
CA ARG A 68 -13.30 19.41 -4.42
C ARG A 68 -14.14 20.55 -3.82
N THR A 69 -13.84 20.99 -2.61
CA THR A 69 -14.42 22.22 -2.07
C THR A 69 -13.68 23.41 -2.70
N PHE A 70 -14.39 24.29 -3.41
CA PHE A 70 -13.81 25.49 -4.05
C PHE A 70 -13.36 26.54 -3.03
N ILE A 71 -13.76 26.40 -1.77
CA ILE A 71 -13.45 27.29 -0.66
C ILE A 71 -12.95 26.40 0.49
N GLU A 72 -11.63 26.36 0.70
CA GLU A 72 -11.02 25.80 1.90
C GLU A 72 -10.81 26.93 2.93
N PRO A 73 -11.46 26.94 4.11
CA PRO A 73 -11.21 27.93 5.13
C PRO A 73 -9.92 27.56 5.88
N THR A 74 -8.89 28.42 5.79
CA THR A 74 -7.67 28.52 6.63
C THR A 74 -6.91 27.23 7.03
N ASP A 75 -5.58 27.36 7.20
CA ASP A 75 -4.64 26.24 7.43
C ASP A 75 -5.00 25.25 8.56
N GLN A 76 -5.86 25.65 9.51
CA GLN A 76 -6.34 24.80 10.60
C GLN A 76 -7.21 23.61 10.13
N ILE A 77 -7.87 23.70 8.96
CA ILE A 77 -8.79 22.66 8.46
C ILE A 77 -8.08 21.63 7.54
N ARG A 78 -6.81 21.86 7.17
CA ARG A 78 -6.07 20.95 6.27
C ARG A 78 -5.85 19.55 6.86
N HIS A 79 -5.85 19.42 8.18
CA HIS A 79 -5.70 18.14 8.88
C HIS A 79 -6.99 17.31 8.92
N LEU A 80 -8.18 17.90 8.68
CA LEU A 80 -9.46 17.17 8.59
C LEU A 80 -9.63 16.37 7.29
N GLY A 81 -8.80 16.60 6.27
CA GLY A 81 -8.97 16.02 4.93
C GLY A 81 -9.08 14.48 4.85
N VAL A 82 -8.53 13.74 5.82
CA VAL A 82 -8.68 12.27 5.88
C VAL A 82 -9.93 11.85 6.64
N LYS A 83 -10.32 12.54 7.74
CA LYS A 83 -11.64 12.34 8.37
C LYS A 83 -12.79 12.65 7.41
N LEU A 84 -12.55 13.54 6.44
CA LEU A 84 -13.53 13.79 5.38
C LEU A 84 -13.67 12.58 4.43
N LYS A 85 -12.57 11.90 4.06
CA LYS A 85 -12.53 10.81 3.06
C LYS A 85 -12.83 9.43 3.62
N HIS A 86 -12.45 9.18 4.86
CA HIS A 86 -12.57 7.88 5.52
C HIS A 86 -13.15 8.09 6.90
N ASN A 87 -14.13 7.25 7.26
CA ASN A 87 -14.78 7.27 8.58
C ASN A 87 -14.65 5.90 9.22
N ALA A 88 -14.32 5.87 10.52
CA ALA A 88 -14.29 4.63 11.27
C ALA A 88 -15.72 4.16 11.62
N ASN A 89 -15.99 2.89 11.36
CA ASN A 89 -17.17 2.16 11.82
C ASN A 89 -16.88 1.62 13.22
N VAL A 90 -17.03 2.48 14.24
CA VAL A 90 -16.63 2.22 15.63
C VAL A 90 -17.12 0.87 16.17
N PRO A 91 -18.39 0.44 16.00
CA PRO A 91 -18.84 -0.87 16.48
C PRO A 91 -18.03 -2.06 15.96
N MET A 92 -17.45 -1.95 14.76
CA MET A 92 -16.66 -3.03 14.17
C MET A 92 -15.20 -3.05 14.64
N ILE A 93 -14.73 -1.96 15.24
CA ILE A 93 -13.33 -1.75 15.65
C ILE A 93 -13.15 -1.82 17.18
N LYS A 94 -14.07 -1.23 17.94
CA LYS A 94 -13.88 -0.96 19.37
C LYS A 94 -13.56 -2.22 20.17
N GLY A 95 -12.43 -2.20 20.88
CA GLY A 95 -11.93 -3.26 21.73
C GLY A 95 -11.28 -4.44 20.99
N LYS A 96 -11.19 -4.39 19.65
CA LYS A 96 -10.63 -5.48 18.83
C LYS A 96 -9.17 -5.23 18.45
N ARG A 97 -8.44 -6.30 18.22
CA ARG A 97 -7.16 -6.33 17.50
C ARG A 97 -7.46 -6.36 16.01
N VAL A 98 -7.02 -5.33 15.29
CA VAL A 98 -7.38 -5.07 13.89
C VAL A 98 -6.19 -5.35 12.98
N VAL A 99 -6.37 -6.21 11.98
CA VAL A 99 -5.47 -6.27 10.83
C VAL A 99 -5.96 -5.28 9.79
N LEU A 100 -5.21 -4.20 9.61
CA LEU A 100 -5.50 -3.17 8.61
C LEU A 100 -4.72 -3.47 7.32
N VAL A 101 -5.44 -3.74 6.24
CA VAL A 101 -4.83 -4.11 4.94
C VAL A 101 -4.93 -2.97 3.94
N ASP A 102 -3.79 -2.54 3.40
CA ASP A 102 -3.71 -1.49 2.37
C ASP A 102 -2.85 -1.96 1.18
N ASP A 103 -2.95 -1.27 0.05
CA ASP A 103 -2.23 -1.64 -1.16
C ASP A 103 -0.73 -1.34 -1.08
N SER A 104 -0.35 -0.20 -0.50
CA SER A 104 1.01 0.34 -0.55
C SER A 104 1.24 1.43 0.50
N ILE A 105 2.50 1.65 0.87
CA ILE A 105 2.91 2.83 1.64
C ILE A 105 3.98 3.58 0.85
N VAL A 106 3.64 4.80 0.40
CA VAL A 106 4.58 5.67 -0.33
C VAL A 106 5.22 6.70 0.61
N ARG A 107 4.44 7.67 1.11
CA ARG A 107 4.94 8.72 2.02
C ARG A 107 4.57 8.51 3.49
N GLY A 108 3.78 7.48 3.80
CA GLY A 108 3.28 7.21 5.16
C GLY A 108 2.16 8.10 5.68
N THR A 109 2.00 9.32 5.16
CA THR A 109 1.07 10.32 5.72
C THR A 109 -0.39 9.88 5.76
N THR A 110 -0.87 9.14 4.75
CA THR A 110 -2.22 8.56 4.75
C THR A 110 -2.31 7.43 5.77
N SER A 111 -1.35 6.51 5.76
CA SER A 111 -1.30 5.36 6.68
C SER A 111 -1.29 5.80 8.14
N THR A 112 -0.46 6.80 8.52
CA THR A 112 -0.46 7.38 9.88
C THR A 112 -1.84 7.90 10.28
N LYS A 113 -2.54 8.60 9.37
CA LYS A 113 -3.87 9.15 9.66
C LYS A 113 -4.92 8.05 9.81
N ILE A 114 -4.85 7.00 9.01
CA ILE A 114 -5.78 5.87 9.09
C ILE A 114 -5.55 5.07 10.37
N VAL A 115 -4.30 4.72 10.68
CA VAL A 115 -3.96 3.97 11.90
C VAL A 115 -4.42 4.75 13.14
N ASN A 116 -4.15 6.06 13.20
CA ASN A 116 -4.63 6.90 14.28
C ASN A 116 -6.16 6.96 14.37
N MET A 117 -6.87 7.02 13.23
CA MET A 117 -8.34 6.97 13.22
C MET A 117 -8.88 5.65 13.79
N VAL A 118 -8.26 4.52 13.45
CA VAL A 118 -8.65 3.20 13.95
C VAL A 118 -8.36 3.09 15.45
N ARG A 119 -7.23 3.62 15.93
CA ARG A 119 -6.94 3.72 17.37
C ARG A 119 -7.92 4.63 18.11
N GLU A 120 -8.22 5.81 17.57
CA GLU A 120 -9.21 6.75 18.11
C GLU A 120 -10.61 6.12 18.19
N ALA A 121 -10.95 5.21 17.27
CA ALA A 121 -12.17 4.42 17.29
C ALA A 121 -12.18 3.31 18.37
N GLY A 122 -11.07 3.13 19.09
CA GLY A 122 -10.95 2.26 20.24
C GLY A 122 -10.41 0.86 19.94
N ALA A 123 -9.67 0.67 18.85
CA ALA A 123 -8.95 -0.59 18.61
C ALA A 123 -7.96 -0.89 19.77
N ALA A 124 -7.89 -2.15 20.18
CA ALA A 124 -6.91 -2.61 21.16
C ALA A 124 -5.50 -2.66 20.55
N GLU A 125 -5.40 -3.22 19.34
CA GLU A 125 -4.17 -3.30 18.55
C GLU A 125 -4.47 -3.00 17.08
N VAL A 126 -3.50 -2.49 16.34
CA VAL A 126 -3.56 -2.19 14.91
C VAL A 126 -2.32 -2.75 14.24
N HIS A 127 -2.49 -3.84 13.49
CA HIS A 127 -1.46 -4.50 12.71
C HIS A 127 -1.62 -4.14 11.23
N MET A 128 -0.66 -3.40 10.68
CA MET A 128 -0.68 -2.98 9.29
C MET A 128 -0.12 -4.09 8.39
N ARG A 129 -0.81 -4.38 7.28
CA ARG A 129 -0.42 -5.37 6.27
C ARG A 129 -0.51 -4.77 4.88
N ILE A 130 0.59 -4.78 4.15
CA ILE A 130 0.71 -4.07 2.87
C ILE A 130 0.84 -5.05 1.72
N ALA A 131 -0.08 -4.94 0.76
CA ALA A 131 -0.19 -5.81 -0.42
C ALA A 131 0.77 -5.40 -1.57
N SER A 132 1.89 -4.77 -1.22
CA SER A 132 3.03 -4.53 -2.10
C SER A 132 4.31 -4.66 -1.30
N PRO A 133 5.45 -4.98 -1.93
CA PRO A 133 6.76 -4.78 -1.33
C PRO A 133 7.00 -3.30 -1.00
N PRO A 134 8.01 -2.97 -0.16
CA PRO A 134 8.34 -1.60 0.17
C PRO A 134 8.78 -0.79 -1.06
N THR A 135 8.11 0.32 -1.34
CA THR A 135 8.46 1.22 -2.46
C THR A 135 9.66 2.08 -2.08
N THR A 136 10.85 1.68 -2.53
CA THR A 136 12.14 2.32 -2.18
C THR A 136 12.69 3.20 -3.31
N HIS A 137 12.14 3.08 -4.52
CA HIS A 137 12.62 3.78 -5.71
C HIS A 137 11.46 4.47 -6.47
N PRO A 138 11.72 5.63 -7.12
CA PRO A 138 10.72 6.27 -7.99
C PRO A 138 10.48 5.45 -9.27
N CYS A 139 9.33 5.61 -9.90
CA CYS A 139 9.06 5.08 -11.22
C CYS A 139 9.51 6.08 -12.29
N PHE A 140 10.19 5.56 -13.33
CA PHE A 140 10.51 6.33 -14.54
C PHE A 140 9.68 5.91 -15.76
N TYR A 141 8.82 4.89 -15.61
CA TYR A 141 8.00 4.32 -16.69
C TYR A 141 6.55 4.84 -16.71
N GLY A 142 6.29 6.01 -16.12
CA GLY A 142 5.02 6.74 -16.28
C GLY A 142 4.06 6.70 -15.09
N VAL A 143 4.41 6.06 -13.97
CA VAL A 143 3.66 6.18 -12.71
C VAL A 143 4.16 7.39 -11.93
N ASP A 144 3.26 8.26 -11.48
CA ASP A 144 3.60 9.43 -10.67
C ASP A 144 4.02 9.01 -9.25
N THR A 145 5.33 8.90 -9.04
CA THR A 145 5.94 8.63 -7.73
C THR A 145 6.79 9.81 -7.30
N PRO A 146 6.85 10.13 -5.99
CA PRO A 146 7.72 11.19 -5.51
C PRO A 146 9.21 10.81 -5.63
N SER A 147 10.09 11.78 -5.43
CA SER A 147 11.54 11.53 -5.35
C SER A 147 11.88 10.55 -4.23
N ARG A 148 13.03 9.86 -4.36
CA ARG A 148 13.48 8.82 -3.43
C ARG A 148 13.46 9.28 -1.96
N GLU A 149 13.94 10.49 -1.69
CA GLU A 149 13.97 11.08 -0.35
C GLU A 149 12.59 11.28 0.29
N LYS A 150 11.53 11.35 -0.53
CA LYS A 150 10.15 11.50 -0.08
C LYS A 150 9.46 10.14 0.13
N LEU A 151 10.10 9.03 -0.26
CA LEU A 151 9.62 7.66 -0.01
C LEU A 151 9.95 7.26 1.44
N LEU A 152 8.97 6.68 2.13
CA LEU A 152 9.14 6.27 3.52
C LEU A 152 10.10 5.09 3.64
N ALA A 153 9.88 4.05 2.83
CA ALA A 153 10.70 2.84 2.83
C ALA A 153 12.13 3.04 2.30
N ALA A 154 12.42 4.16 1.64
CA ALA A 154 13.78 4.48 1.22
C ALA A 154 14.65 5.03 2.36
N ARG A 155 14.03 5.42 3.48
CA ARG A 155 14.69 6.12 4.60
C ARG A 155 14.51 5.45 5.96
N MET A 156 13.57 4.52 6.05
CA MET A 156 13.18 3.86 7.30
C MET A 156 13.09 2.37 7.08
N ASP A 157 13.58 1.60 8.05
CA ASP A 157 13.31 0.17 8.13
C ASP A 157 11.86 -0.11 8.58
N ILE A 158 11.47 -1.39 8.60
CA ILE A 158 10.09 -1.79 8.91
C ILE A 158 9.68 -1.38 10.34
N GLU A 159 10.58 -1.48 11.31
CA GLU A 159 10.29 -1.12 12.71
C GLU A 159 10.11 0.39 12.86
N GLU A 160 10.99 1.16 12.24
CA GLU A 160 10.90 2.62 12.17
C GLU A 160 9.61 3.06 11.48
N MET A 161 9.23 2.42 10.37
CA MET A 161 7.98 2.67 9.67
C MET A 161 6.77 2.35 10.55
N ALA A 162 6.77 1.23 11.27
CA ALA A 162 5.69 0.84 12.20
C ALA A 162 5.49 1.90 13.29
N ARG A 163 6.60 2.35 13.92
CA ARG A 163 6.59 3.44 14.89
C ARG A 163 6.09 4.75 14.28
N PHE A 164 6.55 5.09 13.08
CA PHE A 164 6.17 6.32 12.37
C PHE A 164 4.66 6.39 12.06
N ILE A 165 4.05 5.27 11.67
CA ILE A 165 2.61 5.20 11.40
C ILE A 165 1.77 4.88 12.64
N ASN A 166 2.40 4.68 13.81
CA ASN A 166 1.76 4.33 15.08
C ASN A 166 1.05 2.95 15.06
N ALA A 167 1.56 1.99 14.29
CA ALA A 167 1.03 0.62 14.25
C ALA A 167 1.76 -0.28 15.26
N ASP A 168 1.06 -1.28 15.81
CA ASP A 168 1.67 -2.28 16.72
C ASP A 168 2.60 -3.24 15.97
N SER A 169 2.27 -3.53 14.70
CA SER A 169 3.17 -4.25 13.78
C SER A 169 2.93 -3.80 12.34
N LEU A 170 3.95 -3.93 11.50
CA LEU A 170 3.88 -3.67 10.07
C LEU A 170 4.53 -4.83 9.33
N ALA A 171 3.88 -5.34 8.29
CA ALA A 171 4.48 -6.27 7.35
C ALA A 171 4.08 -5.92 5.92
N PHE A 172 5.02 -6.13 5.00
CA PHE A 172 4.83 -6.04 3.56
C PHE A 172 4.87 -7.46 2.99
N ILE A 173 4.16 -7.70 1.90
CA ILE A 173 4.37 -8.94 1.15
C ILE A 173 5.82 -8.95 0.62
N SER A 174 6.46 -10.11 0.69
CA SER A 174 7.81 -10.29 0.15
C SER A 174 7.81 -10.17 -1.38
N MET A 175 9.00 -9.94 -1.97
CA MET A 175 9.14 -9.98 -3.43
C MET A 175 8.69 -11.33 -3.99
N ASP A 176 9.14 -12.44 -3.38
CA ASP A 176 8.75 -13.77 -3.86
C ASP A 176 7.25 -14.05 -3.64
N GLY A 177 6.66 -13.57 -2.54
CA GLY A 177 5.22 -13.65 -2.31
C GLY A 177 4.41 -12.92 -3.37
N LEU A 178 4.87 -11.73 -3.80
CA LEU A 178 4.24 -11.00 -4.90
C LEU A 178 4.30 -11.81 -6.21
N TYR A 179 5.45 -12.41 -6.52
CA TYR A 179 5.62 -13.24 -7.72
C TYR A 179 4.77 -14.52 -7.66
N ARG A 180 4.73 -15.22 -6.52
CA ARG A 180 3.84 -16.38 -6.31
C ARG A 180 2.37 -16.02 -6.51
N ALA A 181 1.93 -14.87 -6.02
CA ALA A 181 0.57 -14.39 -6.23
C ALA A 181 0.25 -14.10 -7.71
N MET A 182 1.27 -13.83 -8.53
CA MET A 182 1.13 -13.64 -9.97
C MET A 182 1.19 -14.95 -10.77
N GLY A 183 1.51 -16.09 -10.13
CA GLY A 183 1.58 -17.40 -10.75
C GLY A 183 3.00 -17.87 -11.09
N GLU A 184 4.02 -17.15 -10.60
CA GLU A 184 5.43 -17.49 -10.78
C GLU A 184 5.98 -18.26 -9.57
N GLU A 185 7.05 -19.04 -9.71
CA GLU A 185 7.67 -19.71 -8.55
C GLU A 185 8.38 -18.73 -7.61
N GLY A 186 8.87 -17.62 -8.16
CA GLY A 186 9.60 -16.56 -7.47
C GLY A 186 10.15 -15.53 -8.47
N ARG A 187 10.84 -14.51 -7.95
CA ARG A 187 11.50 -13.51 -8.80
C ARG A 187 12.75 -14.11 -9.45
N ASN A 188 12.86 -14.05 -10.78
CA ASN A 188 14.14 -14.31 -11.45
C ASN A 188 15.07 -13.09 -11.29
N PRO A 189 16.23 -13.21 -10.61
CA PRO A 189 17.10 -12.07 -10.34
C PRO A 189 17.90 -11.58 -11.56
N VAL A 190 18.00 -12.38 -12.62
CA VAL A 190 18.73 -12.03 -13.85
C VAL A 190 17.80 -11.47 -14.91
N GLN A 191 16.61 -12.04 -15.03
CA GLN A 191 15.60 -11.63 -16.00
C GLN A 191 14.22 -11.60 -15.33
N PRO A 192 13.90 -10.53 -14.59
CA PRO A 192 12.64 -10.45 -13.86
C PRO A 192 11.46 -10.50 -14.84
N GLN A 193 10.45 -11.32 -14.51
CA GLN A 193 9.27 -11.50 -15.35
C GLN A 193 8.39 -10.23 -15.44
N TYR A 194 8.46 -9.37 -14.41
CA TYR A 194 7.73 -8.12 -14.33
C TYR A 194 8.67 -6.95 -14.04
N CYS A 195 8.27 -5.74 -14.42
CA CYS A 195 8.93 -4.53 -13.95
C CYS A 195 8.65 -4.34 -12.46
N ASP A 196 9.68 -4.53 -11.62
CA ASP A 196 9.62 -4.33 -10.17
C ASP A 196 10.62 -3.27 -9.66
N ALA A 197 11.13 -2.44 -10.56
CA ALA A 197 12.15 -1.44 -10.28
C ALA A 197 11.81 -0.47 -9.13
N CYS A 198 10.52 -0.22 -8.86
CA CYS A 198 10.08 0.62 -7.75
C CYS A 198 10.41 0.00 -6.37
N PHE A 199 10.55 -1.33 -6.31
CA PHE A 199 10.88 -2.08 -5.10
C PHE A 199 12.37 -2.44 -5.05
N THR A 200 12.96 -2.75 -6.21
CA THR A 200 14.32 -3.32 -6.33
C THR A 200 15.38 -2.29 -6.72
N GLY A 201 15.01 -1.27 -7.50
CA GLY A 201 15.95 -0.37 -8.18
C GLY A 201 16.51 -0.94 -9.48
N ASP A 202 16.12 -2.16 -9.87
CA ASP A 202 16.59 -2.81 -11.10
C ASP A 202 15.76 -2.33 -12.30
N TYR A 203 16.16 -1.19 -12.88
CA TYR A 203 15.51 -0.65 -14.07
C TYR A 203 15.96 -1.40 -15.34
N ALA A 204 14.98 -1.84 -16.14
CA ALA A 204 15.24 -2.52 -17.41
C ALA A 204 15.95 -1.65 -18.46
N LEU A 205 15.82 -0.33 -18.33
CA LEU A 205 16.49 0.65 -19.16
C LEU A 205 17.50 1.44 -18.32
N PRO A 206 18.72 1.67 -18.84
CA PRO A 206 19.70 2.53 -18.16
C PRO A 206 19.14 3.95 -18.05
N LEU A 207 19.25 4.53 -16.86
CA LEU A 207 18.86 5.91 -16.60
C LEU A 207 19.97 6.82 -17.11
N THR A 208 19.67 7.65 -18.11
CA THR A 208 20.69 8.45 -18.83
C THR A 208 21.04 9.77 -18.16
N ASP A 209 20.27 10.23 -17.17
CA ASP A 209 20.46 11.52 -16.54
C ASP A 209 20.97 11.30 -15.11
N GLY A 210 22.27 11.64 -14.93
CA GLY A 210 23.11 11.62 -13.73
C GLY A 210 22.49 11.23 -12.40
N GLN A 211 23.01 10.13 -11.83
CA GLN A 211 23.17 9.80 -10.41
C GLN A 211 22.00 10.05 -9.45
N VAL A 212 21.81 9.09 -8.55
CA VAL A 212 20.70 8.90 -7.59
C VAL A 212 20.59 9.99 -6.50
N ASP A 213 21.07 11.21 -6.74
CA ASP A 213 21.09 12.31 -5.78
C ASP A 213 19.97 13.33 -6.05
N GLY A 214 18.85 13.12 -5.36
CA GLY A 214 18.15 14.13 -4.55
C GLY A 214 17.60 15.41 -5.17
N SER A 215 17.84 15.72 -6.44
CA SER A 215 17.37 16.97 -7.05
C SER A 215 16.10 16.76 -7.86
N ASP A 216 15.09 17.59 -7.59
CA ASP A 216 13.75 17.64 -8.19
C ASP A 216 13.79 18.02 -9.71
N ALA A 217 14.58 17.32 -10.52
CA ALA A 217 14.53 17.41 -11.97
C ALA A 217 13.48 16.42 -12.50
N LYS A 218 12.55 16.89 -13.34
CA LYS A 218 11.57 16.03 -14.01
C LYS A 218 12.30 15.13 -15.01
N PHE A 219 12.59 13.89 -14.60
CA PHE A 219 13.23 12.86 -15.42
C PHE A 219 12.37 12.52 -16.64
N ARG A 220 12.98 12.51 -17.83
CA ARG A 220 12.38 12.02 -19.08
C ARG A 220 13.20 10.86 -19.60
N LEU A 221 12.54 9.77 -19.95
CA LEU A 221 13.16 8.71 -20.75
C LEU A 221 13.43 9.26 -22.16
N ARG A 222 14.65 9.08 -22.68
CA ARG A 222 14.91 9.29 -24.11
C ARG A 222 14.14 8.25 -24.91
N SER A 223 13.38 8.72 -25.89
CA SER A 223 12.71 7.91 -26.92
C SER A 223 13.59 7.80 -28.16
N ASP A 224 14.89 7.54 -27.96
CA ASP A 224 15.82 7.35 -29.08
C ASP A 224 15.81 5.88 -29.51
N PHE A 225 14.65 5.43 -29.99
CA PHE A 225 14.53 4.27 -30.87
C PHE A 225 13.58 4.63 -32.01
N ALA A 226 14.17 4.68 -33.21
CA ALA A 226 13.65 5.07 -34.54
C ALA A 226 13.66 6.57 -34.87
#